data_AF-A0AAJ1UZ56-F1
#
_entry.id   AF-A0AAJ1UZ56-F1
#
_cell.length_a   1.000
_cell.length_b   1.000
_cell.length_c   1.000
_cell.angle_alpha   90.00
_cell.angle_beta   90.00
_cell.angle_gamma   90.00
#
_symmetry.space_group_name_H-M   'P 1'
#
loop_
_entity.id
_entity.type
_entity.pdbx_description
1 polymer ?
#
loop_
_entity_poly.entity_id
_entity_poly.type
_entity_poly.pdbx_seq_one_letter_code
_entity_poly.pdbx_strand_id
1 'polypeptide(L)'
;MREIIVGRRKEDLEEYGTKCTGYIGKHIVGEAEEAHLTNPIVLDLLRPHVILISGKRGMGKSYSAGVIMEEIALLPEQFRKNLTAVVIDTMGIYWSTKLPNEQQVVQLDQWSLKPTGLKDRVKVYVPFEQKPVFEEANIPVDFGISISPHEFTGEDWSLAFNLPMTNPLAVSLQKAVNRLRDRSEKFSMDDLMSEIRDDRATDTRTKSTLDSMLSVASQWGVFGEEGIRIEEIMKPGMINVFDVSRLRATEAWSVRNLLVALIARKVYEQRVMARKQEELARMGEIELKERKPMVWIFMDEAHQFIPSDAMTVSTNPILTIVKQGREPGISFIPLTQMPNKVHQDVISQCDMVISHRLTSKDDLQALHAVMQTYLAEDIGKYIDSLPRWLGTAIILDDNSERIYTVQVRPRLSWHAGEAAIAVTV
;
A
#
# COMPACT_ATOMS: atom_id res chain seq x y z
N MET A 1 -21.35 -20.20 17.05
CA MET A 1 -20.82 -18.89 17.52
C MET A 1 -21.03 -17.91 16.37
N ARG A 2 -21.59 -16.71 16.62
CA ARG A 2 -21.90 -15.75 15.54
C ARG A 2 -20.64 -14.95 15.18
N GLU A 3 -20.30 -14.83 13.91
CA GLU A 3 -19.14 -14.05 13.46
C GLU A 3 -19.38 -12.54 13.69
N ILE A 4 -18.33 -11.82 14.06
CA ILE A 4 -18.32 -10.35 14.10
C ILE A 4 -17.76 -9.88 12.76
N ILE A 5 -18.56 -9.11 12.02
CA ILE A 5 -18.15 -8.56 10.72
C ILE A 5 -17.78 -7.09 10.93
N VAL A 6 -16.56 -6.70 10.55
CA VAL A 6 -16.08 -5.32 10.63
C VAL A 6 -15.98 -4.69 9.24
N GLY A 7 -16.29 -3.40 9.14
CA GLY A 7 -16.30 -2.64 7.88
C GLY A 7 -17.58 -2.78 7.06
N ARG A 8 -18.46 -3.74 7.39
CA ARG A 8 -19.69 -3.96 6.63
C ARG A 8 -20.81 -3.03 7.10
N ARG A 9 -21.37 -2.28 6.16
CA ARG A 9 -22.58 -1.47 6.38
C ARG A 9 -23.80 -2.34 6.65
N LYS A 10 -24.79 -1.78 7.34
CA LYS A 10 -26.01 -2.50 7.73
C LYS A 10 -26.79 -3.02 6.52
N GLU A 11 -26.91 -2.22 5.46
CA GLU A 11 -27.64 -2.60 4.25
C GLU A 11 -26.93 -3.77 3.53
N ASP A 12 -25.60 -3.69 3.40
CA ASP A 12 -24.80 -4.76 2.80
C ASP A 12 -24.80 -6.03 3.68
N LEU A 13 -24.92 -5.90 5.01
CA LEU A 13 -25.08 -7.04 5.92
C LEU A 13 -26.41 -7.75 5.72
N GLU A 14 -27.50 -7.00 5.53
CA GLU A 14 -28.84 -7.55 5.26
C GLU A 14 -28.89 -8.25 3.90
N GLU A 15 -28.24 -7.70 2.87
CA GLU A 15 -28.25 -8.24 1.50
C GLU A 15 -27.24 -9.39 1.28
N TYR A 16 -26.01 -9.23 1.77
CA TYR A 16 -24.89 -10.13 1.45
C TYR A 16 -24.45 -11.02 2.61
N GLY A 17 -24.91 -10.78 3.84
CA GLY A 17 -24.57 -11.59 5.01
C GLY A 17 -23.06 -11.63 5.26
N THR A 18 -22.45 -12.81 5.16
CA THR A 18 -21.00 -13.07 5.32
C THR A 18 -20.28 -13.32 3.98
N LYS A 19 -20.93 -13.06 2.84
CA LYS A 19 -20.28 -13.23 1.53
C LYS A 19 -19.07 -12.29 1.40
N CYS A 20 -18.00 -12.77 0.75
CA CYS A 20 -16.79 -11.99 0.48
C CYS A 20 -16.22 -11.31 1.74
N THR A 21 -16.02 -12.08 2.80
CA THR A 21 -15.33 -11.65 4.02
C THR A 21 -14.04 -12.44 4.21
N GLY A 22 -13.04 -11.84 4.88
CA GLY A 22 -11.77 -12.48 5.22
C GLY A 22 -11.62 -12.71 6.73
N TYR A 23 -11.22 -13.90 7.17
CA TYR A 23 -11.01 -14.20 8.59
C TYR A 23 -9.70 -13.61 9.11
N ILE A 24 -9.81 -12.60 9.97
CA ILE A 24 -8.64 -11.85 10.47
C ILE A 24 -8.20 -12.27 11.88
N GLY A 25 -9.08 -12.83 12.69
CA GLY A 25 -8.74 -13.15 14.08
C GLY A 25 -9.95 -13.49 14.94
N LYS A 26 -9.75 -13.49 16.26
CA LYS A 26 -10.82 -13.70 17.25
C LYS A 26 -10.94 -12.50 18.18
N HIS A 27 -12.17 -12.22 18.60
CA HIS A 27 -12.44 -11.18 19.57
C HIS A 27 -11.87 -11.54 20.94
N ILE A 28 -11.30 -10.56 21.62
CA ILE A 28 -10.72 -10.71 22.97
C ILE A 28 -11.75 -10.21 23.98
N VAL A 29 -12.10 -11.04 24.96
CA VAL A 29 -12.95 -10.65 26.09
C VAL A 29 -12.16 -10.78 27.39
N GLY A 30 -12.33 -9.83 28.30
CA GLY A 30 -11.54 -9.72 29.53
C GLY A 30 -10.32 -8.80 29.36
N GLU A 31 -9.65 -8.53 30.47
CA GLU A 31 -8.47 -7.64 30.53
C GLU A 31 -7.23 -8.43 30.95
N ALA A 32 -6.07 -8.03 30.42
CA ALA A 32 -4.77 -8.56 30.81
C ALA A 32 -4.69 -10.10 30.87
N GLU A 33 -4.52 -10.70 32.06
CA GLU A 33 -4.30 -12.14 32.25
C GLU A 33 -5.60 -12.96 32.19
N GLU A 34 -6.77 -12.35 32.38
CA GLU A 34 -8.08 -13.02 32.28
C GLU A 34 -8.65 -13.00 30.85
N ALA A 35 -7.90 -12.39 29.93
CA ALA A 35 -8.29 -12.28 28.53
C ALA A 35 -8.42 -13.67 27.89
N HIS A 36 -9.49 -13.88 27.13
CA HIS A 36 -9.72 -15.10 26.37
C HIS A 36 -10.36 -14.81 25.01
N LEU A 37 -10.17 -15.74 24.08
CA LEU A 37 -10.67 -15.62 22.71
C LEU A 37 -12.09 -16.14 22.58
N THR A 38 -12.94 -15.39 21.89
CA THR A 38 -14.35 -15.72 21.71
C THR A 38 -14.70 -15.81 20.21
N ASN A 39 -15.57 -14.92 19.73
CA ASN A 39 -16.15 -14.96 18.40
C ASN A 39 -15.09 -14.68 17.31
N PRO A 40 -15.16 -15.38 16.15
CA PRO A 40 -14.39 -15.01 14.97
C PRO A 40 -14.70 -13.57 14.55
N ILE A 41 -13.67 -12.83 14.16
CA ILE A 41 -13.78 -11.53 13.50
C ILE A 41 -13.40 -11.73 12.04
N VAL A 42 -14.30 -11.29 11.15
CA VAL A 42 -14.10 -11.29 9.71
C VAL A 42 -14.17 -9.87 9.16
N LEU A 43 -13.29 -9.54 8.22
CA LEU A 43 -13.19 -8.25 7.55
C LEU A 43 -14.05 -8.24 6.28
N ASP A 44 -14.76 -7.15 6.03
CA ASP A 44 -15.43 -6.91 4.75
C ASP A 44 -14.41 -6.77 3.60
N LEU A 45 -14.49 -7.64 2.60
CA LEU A 45 -13.73 -7.56 1.36
C LEU A 45 -14.63 -7.26 0.13
N LEU A 46 -15.92 -7.03 0.36
CA LEU A 46 -16.93 -6.81 -0.68
C LEU A 46 -16.88 -5.38 -1.23
N ARG A 47 -16.68 -4.40 -0.36
CA ARG A 47 -16.63 -2.97 -0.70
C ARG A 47 -15.20 -2.42 -0.57
N PRO A 48 -14.89 -1.30 -1.22
CA PRO A 48 -13.63 -0.61 -1.02
C PRO A 48 -13.56 0.05 0.35
N HIS A 49 -12.36 0.06 0.94
CA HIS A 49 -12.09 0.61 2.27
C HIS A 49 -10.85 1.50 2.28
N VAL A 50 -10.81 2.45 3.21
CA VAL A 50 -9.57 3.09 3.66
C VAL A 50 -9.28 2.60 5.08
N ILE A 51 -8.29 1.71 5.23
CA ILE A 51 -7.99 1.04 6.52
C ILE A 51 -6.60 1.42 7.01
N LEU A 52 -6.51 2.21 8.07
CA LEU A 52 -5.22 2.52 8.71
C LEU A 52 -4.78 1.36 9.60
N ILE A 53 -3.60 0.80 9.34
CA ILE A 53 -2.96 -0.19 10.23
C ILE A 53 -1.80 0.49 10.96
N SER A 54 -1.92 0.67 12.27
CA SER A 54 -0.93 1.39 13.09
C SER A 54 -0.40 0.56 14.26
N GLY A 55 0.73 0.99 14.83
CA GLY A 55 1.35 0.34 15.98
C GLY A 55 2.87 0.40 15.99
N LYS A 56 3.48 0.31 17.18
CA LYS A 56 4.95 0.33 17.29
C LYS A 56 5.62 -0.86 16.59
N ARG A 57 6.93 -0.78 16.37
CA ARG A 57 7.73 -1.87 15.77
C ARG A 57 7.51 -3.19 16.52
N GLY A 58 7.36 -4.28 15.75
CA GLY A 58 7.25 -5.63 16.29
C GLY A 58 5.90 -6.00 16.91
N MET A 59 4.86 -5.15 16.86
CA MET A 59 3.56 -5.48 17.45
C MET A 59 2.59 -6.24 16.53
N GLY A 60 2.84 -6.27 15.21
CA GLY A 60 2.00 -7.04 14.28
C GLY A 60 1.36 -6.27 13.12
N LYS A 61 1.79 -5.04 12.81
CA LYS A 61 1.28 -4.27 11.64
C LYS A 61 1.41 -5.05 10.33
N SER A 62 2.65 -5.37 9.94
CA SER A 62 2.92 -6.08 8.69
C SER A 62 2.34 -7.50 8.70
N TYR A 63 2.22 -8.08 9.90
CA TYR A 63 1.56 -9.36 10.14
C TYR A 63 0.06 -9.30 9.80
N SER A 64 -0.64 -8.26 10.28
CA SER A 64 -2.08 -8.05 10.04
C SER A 64 -2.38 -7.77 8.57
N ALA A 65 -1.57 -6.92 7.93
CA ALA A 65 -1.67 -6.73 6.49
C ALA A 65 -1.43 -8.04 5.72
N GLY A 66 -0.46 -8.85 6.17
CA GLY A 66 -0.21 -10.19 5.64
C GLY A 66 -1.43 -11.11 5.73
N VAL A 67 -2.12 -11.12 6.87
CA VAL A 67 -3.37 -11.87 7.05
C VAL A 67 -4.47 -11.39 6.09
N ILE A 68 -4.68 -10.07 5.94
CA ILE A 68 -5.68 -9.53 5.01
C ILE A 68 -5.35 -9.93 3.56
N MET A 69 -4.08 -9.85 3.17
CA MET A 69 -3.62 -10.28 1.84
C MET A 69 -3.85 -11.77 1.60
N GLU A 70 -3.56 -12.62 2.60
CA GLU A 70 -3.86 -14.06 2.53
C GLU A 70 -5.34 -14.30 2.28
N GLU A 71 -6.23 -13.62 3.02
CA GLU A 71 -7.67 -13.77 2.86
C GLU A 71 -8.13 -13.35 1.46
N ILE A 72 -7.65 -12.23 0.93
CA ILE A 72 -7.96 -11.80 -0.46
C ILE A 72 -7.55 -12.89 -1.47
N ALA A 73 -6.36 -13.47 -1.31
CA ALA A 73 -5.83 -14.49 -2.23
C ALA A 73 -6.45 -15.89 -2.04
N LEU A 74 -7.09 -16.15 -0.89
CA LEU A 74 -7.71 -17.44 -0.56
C LEU A 74 -9.23 -17.42 -0.61
N LEU A 75 -9.85 -16.27 -0.91
CA LEU A 75 -11.28 -16.18 -1.15
C LEU A 75 -11.75 -17.23 -2.18
N PRO A 76 -13.00 -17.71 -2.06
CA PRO A 76 -13.63 -18.54 -3.08
C PRO A 76 -13.52 -17.88 -4.47
N GLU A 77 -13.30 -18.70 -5.50
CA GLU A 77 -13.00 -18.23 -6.86
C GLU A 77 -13.98 -17.17 -7.38
N GLN A 78 -15.28 -17.35 -7.09
CA GLN A 78 -16.33 -16.41 -7.48
C GLN A 78 -16.12 -14.97 -6.98
N PHE A 79 -15.44 -14.79 -5.84
CA PHE A 79 -15.09 -13.49 -5.28
C PHE A 79 -13.66 -13.10 -5.62
N ARG A 80 -12.71 -14.04 -5.46
CA ARG A 80 -11.29 -13.82 -5.70
C ARG A 80 -10.97 -13.33 -7.10
N LYS A 81 -11.71 -13.78 -8.12
CA LYS A 81 -11.57 -13.30 -9.50
C LYS A 81 -11.95 -11.82 -9.71
N ASN A 82 -12.47 -11.16 -8.68
CA ASN A 82 -12.87 -9.76 -8.70
C ASN A 82 -11.96 -8.86 -7.86
N LEU A 83 -10.91 -9.40 -7.23
CA LEU A 83 -10.01 -8.66 -6.35
C LEU A 83 -8.55 -8.87 -6.78
N THR A 84 -7.70 -7.89 -6.54
CA THR A 84 -6.25 -8.00 -6.63
C THR A 84 -5.62 -7.10 -5.56
N ALA A 85 -4.45 -7.46 -5.09
CA ALA A 85 -3.70 -6.68 -4.12
C ALA A 85 -2.43 -6.10 -4.75
N VAL A 86 -2.09 -4.87 -4.37
CA VAL A 86 -0.84 -4.19 -4.71
C VAL A 86 -0.18 -3.81 -3.40
N VAL A 87 1.09 -4.15 -3.22
CA VAL A 87 1.83 -3.92 -1.98
C VAL A 87 3.05 -3.09 -2.30
N ILE A 88 3.15 -1.92 -1.70
CA ILE A 88 4.38 -1.13 -1.71
C ILE A 88 5.18 -1.53 -0.48
N ASP A 89 6.24 -2.31 -0.68
CA ASP A 89 7.04 -2.91 0.39
C ASP A 89 8.33 -2.12 0.60
N THR A 90 8.36 -1.30 1.65
CA THR A 90 9.54 -0.52 2.03
C THR A 90 10.60 -1.32 2.77
N MET A 91 10.24 -2.47 3.32
CA MET A 91 11.11 -3.27 4.19
C MET A 91 11.65 -4.53 3.49
N GLY A 92 11.04 -4.95 2.39
CA GLY A 92 11.45 -6.12 1.60
C GLY A 92 11.11 -7.44 2.30
N ILE A 93 9.94 -7.53 2.92
CA ILE A 93 9.52 -8.67 3.75
C ILE A 93 8.33 -9.46 3.16
N TYR A 94 7.59 -8.91 2.21
CA TYR A 94 6.37 -9.52 1.71
C TYR A 94 6.59 -10.58 0.63
N TRP A 95 7.79 -10.66 0.04
CA TRP A 95 8.16 -11.76 -0.87
C TRP A 95 8.03 -13.13 -0.22
N SER A 96 8.22 -13.21 1.11
CA SER A 96 8.14 -14.46 1.86
C SER A 96 6.73 -15.05 1.92
N THR A 97 5.69 -14.26 1.61
CA THR A 97 4.29 -14.71 1.49
C THR A 97 4.13 -15.87 0.49
N LYS A 98 5.10 -16.06 -0.42
CA LYS A 98 5.17 -17.23 -1.32
C LYS A 98 5.34 -18.56 -0.58
N LEU A 99 5.96 -18.55 0.59
CA LEU A 99 6.37 -19.74 1.34
C LEU A 99 5.37 -20.05 2.47
N PRO A 100 5.16 -21.32 2.83
CA PRO A 100 4.34 -21.70 3.97
C PRO A 100 4.99 -21.30 5.30
N ASN A 101 4.18 -20.98 6.31
CA ASN A 101 4.67 -20.65 7.65
C ASN A 101 5.00 -21.91 8.48
N GLU A 102 6.18 -22.48 8.24
CA GLU A 102 6.66 -23.66 8.97
C GLU A 102 7.22 -23.31 10.37
N GLN A 103 7.41 -22.03 10.70
CA GLN A 103 7.88 -21.60 12.02
C GLN A 103 6.79 -21.71 13.10
N GLN A 104 5.54 -21.49 12.72
CA GLN A 104 4.42 -21.37 13.67
C GLN A 104 3.41 -22.52 13.56
N VAL A 105 3.83 -23.72 13.16
CA VAL A 105 2.94 -24.89 12.95
C VAL A 105 2.07 -25.18 14.17
N VAL A 106 2.66 -25.19 15.37
CA VAL A 106 1.92 -25.45 16.63
C VAL A 106 0.87 -24.36 16.88
N GLN A 107 1.22 -23.09 16.63
CA GLN A 107 0.29 -21.98 16.81
C GLN A 107 -0.82 -22.00 15.75
N LEU A 108 -0.52 -22.39 14.51
CA LEU A 108 -1.52 -22.56 13.46
C LEU A 108 -2.51 -23.67 13.81
N ASP A 109 -2.03 -24.80 14.32
CA ASP A 109 -2.87 -25.93 14.72
C ASP A 109 -3.83 -25.56 15.86
N GLN A 110 -3.38 -24.78 16.85
CA GLN A 110 -4.24 -24.20 17.90
C GLN A 110 -5.39 -23.33 17.35
N TRP A 111 -5.21 -22.78 16.15
CA TRP A 111 -6.22 -22.00 15.43
C TRP A 111 -6.98 -22.83 14.39
N SER A 112 -6.72 -24.14 14.30
CA SER A 112 -7.23 -25.05 13.27
C SER A 112 -6.86 -24.62 11.85
N LEU A 113 -5.68 -24.03 11.71
CA LEU A 113 -5.09 -23.56 10.46
C LEU A 113 -3.87 -24.41 10.11
N LYS A 114 -3.44 -24.34 8.84
CA LYS A 114 -2.26 -25.05 8.35
C LYS A 114 -1.31 -24.10 7.62
N PRO A 115 0.00 -24.33 7.70
CA PRO A 115 0.96 -23.61 6.87
C PRO A 115 0.56 -23.68 5.39
N THR A 116 0.52 -22.54 4.71
CA THR A 116 0.16 -22.45 3.29
C THR A 116 0.91 -21.28 2.66
N GLY A 117 1.75 -21.60 1.68
CA GLY A 117 2.42 -20.60 0.85
C GLY A 117 1.55 -20.17 -0.33
N LEU A 118 1.72 -18.94 -0.79
CA LEU A 118 0.95 -18.35 -1.89
C LEU A 118 1.79 -18.16 -3.16
N LYS A 119 2.71 -19.09 -3.45
CA LYS A 119 3.66 -19.00 -4.57
C LYS A 119 3.02 -18.64 -5.92
N ASP A 120 1.88 -19.24 -6.24
CA ASP A 120 1.18 -19.03 -7.52
C ASP A 120 0.28 -17.79 -7.54
N ARG A 121 0.18 -17.09 -6.41
CA ARG A 121 -0.65 -15.90 -6.23
C ARG A 121 0.16 -14.64 -5.94
N VAL A 122 1.43 -14.77 -5.54
CA VAL A 122 2.29 -13.62 -5.24
C VAL A 122 3.25 -13.38 -6.40
N LYS A 123 3.28 -12.14 -6.89
CA LYS A 123 4.26 -11.65 -7.86
C LYS A 123 5.13 -10.58 -7.22
N VAL A 124 6.45 -10.74 -7.33
CA VAL A 124 7.43 -9.83 -6.73
C VAL A 124 8.11 -9.04 -7.85
N TYR A 125 8.01 -7.73 -7.73
CA TYR A 125 8.53 -6.72 -8.64
C TYR A 125 9.66 -5.96 -7.95
N VAL A 126 10.81 -5.89 -8.60
CA VAL A 126 11.98 -5.11 -8.16
C VAL A 126 12.41 -4.19 -9.30
N PRO A 127 13.13 -3.09 -9.03
CA PRO A 127 13.78 -2.30 -10.08
C PRO A 127 14.59 -3.20 -11.02
N PHE A 128 14.47 -3.00 -12.33
CA PHE A 128 14.99 -3.96 -13.32
C PHE A 128 16.50 -4.21 -13.18
N GLU A 129 17.30 -3.18 -12.87
CA GLU A 129 18.75 -3.34 -12.66
C GLU A 129 19.09 -4.10 -11.38
N GLN A 130 18.16 -4.16 -10.42
CA GLN A 130 18.36 -4.89 -9.17
C GLN A 130 17.99 -6.37 -9.30
N LYS A 131 17.20 -6.76 -10.30
CA LYS A 131 16.74 -8.14 -10.48
C LYS A 131 17.86 -9.17 -10.45
N PRO A 132 19.00 -8.99 -11.16
CA PRO A 132 20.10 -9.96 -11.12
C PRO A 132 20.65 -10.19 -9.71
N VAL A 133 20.73 -9.14 -8.89
CA VAL A 133 21.23 -9.24 -7.50
C VAL A 133 20.31 -10.10 -6.63
N PHE A 134 19.00 -10.01 -6.83
CA PHE A 134 18.03 -10.88 -6.11
C PHE A 134 18.14 -12.33 -6.59
N GLU A 135 18.30 -12.55 -7.90
CA GLU A 135 18.46 -13.88 -8.48
C GLU A 135 19.75 -14.56 -8.01
N GLU A 136 20.88 -13.84 -8.00
CA GLU A 136 22.17 -14.32 -7.48
C GLU A 136 22.10 -14.68 -5.98
N ALA A 137 21.32 -13.92 -5.20
CA ALA A 137 21.07 -14.17 -3.80
C ALA A 137 20.03 -15.28 -3.54
N ASN A 138 19.46 -15.90 -4.59
CA ASN A 138 18.36 -16.87 -4.52
C ASN A 138 17.11 -16.32 -3.81
N ILE A 139 16.88 -15.01 -3.84
CA ILE A 139 15.68 -14.37 -3.30
C ILE A 139 14.58 -14.42 -4.36
N PRO A 140 13.36 -14.90 -4.03
CA PRO A 140 12.27 -15.01 -5.01
C PRO A 140 11.89 -13.65 -5.64
N VAL A 141 12.09 -13.53 -6.94
CA VAL A 141 11.72 -12.38 -7.77
C VAL A 141 11.06 -12.86 -9.07
N ASP A 142 10.02 -12.16 -9.56
CA ASP A 142 9.35 -12.51 -10.82
C ASP A 142 9.70 -11.52 -11.94
N PHE A 143 9.70 -10.22 -11.63
CA PHE A 143 9.77 -9.18 -12.64
C PHE A 143 10.73 -8.07 -12.24
N GLY A 144 11.46 -7.58 -13.25
CA GLY A 144 12.13 -6.29 -13.21
C GLY A 144 11.17 -5.22 -13.73
N ILE A 145 11.08 -4.09 -13.06
CA ILE A 145 10.26 -2.95 -13.52
C ILE A 145 11.12 -1.74 -13.82
N SER A 146 10.69 -1.00 -14.82
CA SER A 146 11.24 0.31 -15.15
C SER A 146 10.15 1.37 -15.12
N ILE A 147 10.58 2.62 -15.05
CA ILE A 147 9.74 3.80 -15.01
C ILE A 147 10.19 4.69 -16.17
N SER A 148 9.27 5.08 -17.04
CA SER A 148 9.60 5.97 -18.15
C SER A 148 9.60 7.42 -17.70
N PRO A 149 10.66 8.22 -18.00
CA PRO A 149 10.69 9.66 -17.73
C PRO A 149 9.50 10.44 -18.30
N HIS A 150 8.94 9.97 -19.41
CA HIS A 150 7.79 10.58 -20.10
C HIS A 150 6.48 10.53 -19.29
N GLU A 151 6.36 9.61 -18.34
CA GLU A 151 5.17 9.44 -17.49
C GLU A 151 5.03 10.57 -16.45
N PHE A 152 6.04 11.41 -16.30
CA PHE A 152 6.10 12.45 -15.28
C PHE A 152 6.07 13.86 -15.88
N THR A 153 5.30 14.71 -15.24
CA THR A 153 5.24 16.15 -15.54
C THR A 153 6.49 16.87 -15.03
N GLY A 154 6.72 18.11 -15.48
CA GLY A 154 7.81 18.91 -14.92
C GLY A 154 7.65 19.21 -13.41
N GLU A 155 6.42 19.24 -12.90
CA GLU A 155 6.12 19.39 -11.47
C GLU A 155 6.52 18.13 -10.70
N ASP A 156 6.18 16.94 -11.22
CA ASP A 156 6.61 15.66 -10.65
C ASP A 156 8.13 15.59 -10.51
N TRP A 157 8.86 16.00 -11.56
CA TRP A 157 10.31 16.07 -11.54
C TRP A 157 10.84 17.09 -10.53
N SER A 158 10.21 18.25 -10.42
CA SER A 158 10.59 19.28 -9.44
C SER A 158 10.41 18.76 -8.01
N LEU A 159 9.29 18.09 -7.72
CA LEU A 159 9.02 17.46 -6.42
C LEU A 159 9.99 16.29 -6.14
N ALA A 160 10.30 15.45 -7.14
CA ALA A 160 11.26 14.36 -6.99
C ALA A 160 12.65 14.86 -6.61
N PHE A 161 13.01 16.04 -7.11
CA PHE A 161 14.27 16.72 -6.82
C PHE A 161 14.22 17.68 -5.61
N ASN A 162 13.09 17.78 -4.93
CA ASN A 162 12.84 18.72 -3.84
C ASN A 162 13.18 20.17 -4.21
N LEU A 163 12.81 20.57 -5.43
CA LEU A 163 13.04 21.92 -5.95
C LEU A 163 11.76 22.76 -5.82
N PRO A 164 11.79 23.89 -5.08
CA PRO A 164 10.67 24.83 -5.06
C PRO A 164 10.35 25.33 -6.48
N MET A 165 9.07 25.54 -6.79
CA MET A 165 8.64 25.96 -8.13
C MET A 165 9.23 27.31 -8.59
N THR A 166 9.64 28.17 -7.65
CA THR A 166 10.31 29.44 -7.92
C THR A 166 11.80 29.30 -8.20
N ASN A 167 12.38 28.12 -8.00
CA ASN A 167 13.80 27.86 -8.22
C ASN A 167 14.11 27.85 -9.72
N PRO A 168 15.13 28.59 -10.20
CA PRO A 168 15.56 28.56 -11.60
C PRO A 168 15.81 27.13 -12.14
N LEU A 169 16.33 26.23 -11.30
CA LEU A 169 16.52 24.81 -11.64
C LEU A 169 15.17 24.14 -11.98
N ALA A 170 14.14 24.36 -11.16
CA ALA A 170 12.80 23.81 -11.38
C ALA A 170 12.18 24.37 -12.67
N VAL A 171 12.30 25.68 -12.90
CA VAL A 171 11.76 26.34 -14.10
C VAL A 171 12.41 25.79 -15.38
N SER A 172 13.74 25.65 -15.41
CA SER A 172 14.46 25.11 -16.57
C SER A 172 14.14 23.63 -16.79
N LEU A 173 14.07 22.83 -15.72
CA LEU A 173 13.69 21.42 -15.79
C LEU A 173 12.27 21.25 -16.33
N GLN A 174 11.30 22.02 -15.83
CA GLN A 174 9.92 22.00 -16.30
C GLN A 174 9.81 22.36 -17.78
N LYS A 175 10.55 23.37 -18.24
CA LYS A 175 10.59 23.74 -19.66
C LYS A 175 11.12 22.61 -20.53
N ALA A 176 12.21 21.96 -20.13
CA ALA A 176 12.79 20.84 -20.87
C ALA A 176 11.81 19.66 -20.94
N VAL A 177 11.23 19.25 -19.81
CA VAL A 177 10.23 18.17 -19.74
C VAL A 177 9.02 18.49 -20.61
N ASN A 178 8.47 19.71 -20.52
CA ASN A 178 7.29 20.09 -21.30
C ASN A 178 7.58 20.11 -22.80
N ARG A 179 8.74 20.63 -23.24
CA ARG A 179 9.13 20.60 -24.66
C ARG A 179 9.22 19.18 -25.20
N LEU A 180 9.79 18.24 -24.43
CA LEU A 180 9.87 16.83 -24.82
C LEU A 180 8.48 16.17 -24.86
N ARG A 181 7.62 16.47 -23.89
CA ARG A 181 6.24 15.94 -23.84
C ARG A 181 5.35 16.50 -24.95
N ASP A 182 5.50 17.78 -25.31
CA ASP A 182 4.72 18.43 -26.38
C ASP A 182 5.05 17.85 -27.76
N ARG A 183 6.29 17.39 -27.97
CA ARG A 183 6.67 16.62 -29.17
C ARG A 183 5.99 15.24 -29.23
N SER A 184 5.29 14.82 -28.16
CA SER A 184 4.58 13.54 -28.02
C SER A 184 5.47 12.31 -28.22
N GLU A 185 6.77 12.47 -28.01
CA GLU A 185 7.74 11.39 -28.12
C GLU A 185 8.03 10.82 -26.73
N LYS A 186 8.09 9.48 -26.65
CA LYS A 186 8.72 8.84 -25.49
C LYS A 186 10.18 9.31 -25.45
N PHE A 187 10.66 9.67 -24.28
CA PHE A 187 12.02 10.15 -24.09
C PHE A 187 12.68 9.44 -22.91
N SER A 188 13.99 9.25 -23.04
CA SER A 188 14.88 8.67 -22.04
C SER A 188 15.45 9.73 -21.10
N MET A 189 16.21 9.30 -20.10
CA MET A 189 16.97 10.23 -19.25
C MET A 189 18.01 11.01 -20.06
N ASP A 190 18.62 10.37 -21.07
CA ASP A 190 19.64 10.98 -21.91
C ASP A 190 19.06 12.08 -22.81
N ASP A 191 17.85 11.88 -23.33
CA ASP A 191 17.14 12.90 -24.10
C ASP A 191 16.83 14.13 -23.25
N LEU A 192 16.39 13.92 -22.01
CA LEU A 192 16.13 15.00 -21.05
C LEU A 192 17.40 15.79 -20.71
N MET A 193 18.52 15.09 -20.50
CA MET A 193 19.82 15.72 -20.29
C MET A 193 20.27 16.52 -21.53
N SER A 194 20.08 15.99 -22.74
CA SER A 194 20.42 16.70 -23.98
C SER A 194 19.60 17.97 -24.14
N GLU A 195 18.28 17.91 -23.97
CA GLU A 195 17.40 19.08 -24.09
C GLU A 195 17.79 20.20 -23.10
N ILE A 196 18.26 19.86 -21.89
CA ILE A 196 18.76 20.84 -20.91
C ILE A 196 20.11 21.43 -21.34
N ARG A 197 21.04 20.61 -21.84
CA ARG A 197 22.35 21.09 -22.32
C ARG A 197 22.17 22.07 -23.49
N ASP A 198 21.27 21.75 -24.41
CA ASP A 198 21.04 22.49 -25.65
C ASP A 198 20.19 23.75 -25.46
N ASP A 199 19.53 23.94 -24.31
CA ASP A 199 18.68 25.11 -24.05
C ASP A 199 19.49 26.41 -23.94
N ARG A 200 19.54 27.19 -25.03
CA ARG A 200 20.31 28.44 -25.09
C ARG A 200 19.80 29.54 -24.15
N ALA A 201 18.57 29.43 -23.66
CA ALA A 201 17.95 30.41 -22.78
C ALA A 201 18.33 30.24 -21.30
N THR A 202 18.84 29.07 -20.91
CA THR A 202 19.23 28.75 -19.53
C THR A 202 20.73 29.02 -19.33
N ASP A 203 21.12 29.58 -18.17
CA ASP A 203 22.53 29.85 -17.86
C ASP A 203 23.34 28.55 -17.62
N THR A 204 24.64 28.61 -17.88
CA THR A 204 25.54 27.43 -17.81
C THR A 204 25.54 26.77 -16.43
N ARG A 205 25.44 27.54 -15.34
CA ARG A 205 25.48 26.99 -13.98
C ARG A 205 24.23 26.16 -13.70
N THR A 206 23.05 26.66 -14.07
CA THR A 206 21.79 25.92 -13.96
C THR A 206 21.83 24.63 -14.77
N LYS A 207 22.31 24.68 -16.03
CA LYS A 207 22.46 23.47 -16.85
C LYS A 207 23.37 22.43 -16.22
N SER A 208 24.59 22.81 -15.80
CA SER A 208 25.55 21.88 -15.20
C SER A 208 25.03 21.27 -13.90
N THR A 209 24.24 22.03 -13.12
CA THR A 209 23.63 21.53 -11.89
C THR A 209 22.53 20.50 -12.20
N LEU A 210 21.60 20.83 -13.12
CA LEU A 210 20.55 19.89 -13.53
C LEU A 210 21.12 18.63 -14.18
N ASP A 211 22.13 18.77 -15.03
CA ASP A 211 22.83 17.66 -15.68
C ASP A 211 23.46 16.72 -14.64
N SER A 212 24.09 17.27 -13.61
CA SER A 212 24.64 16.49 -12.50
C SER A 212 23.55 15.77 -11.71
N MET A 213 22.43 16.44 -11.42
CA MET A 213 21.29 15.85 -10.71
C MET A 213 20.66 14.70 -11.51
N LEU A 214 20.45 14.90 -12.82
CA LEU A 214 19.88 13.88 -13.71
C LEU A 214 20.84 12.70 -13.94
N SER A 215 22.15 12.97 -14.00
CA SER A 215 23.18 11.93 -14.08
C SER A 215 23.22 11.05 -12.84
N VAL A 216 22.97 11.62 -11.65
CA VAL A 216 22.80 10.83 -10.42
C VAL A 216 21.48 10.06 -10.47
N ALA A 217 20.42 10.65 -11.02
CA ALA A 217 19.12 10.02 -11.12
C ALA A 217 19.09 8.81 -12.09
N SER A 218 19.83 8.88 -13.20
CA SER A 218 19.92 7.76 -14.15
C SER A 218 20.59 6.53 -13.53
N GLN A 219 21.48 6.71 -12.55
CA GLN A 219 22.14 5.61 -11.82
C GLN A 219 21.25 4.92 -10.77
N TRP A 220 20.00 5.34 -10.59
CA TRP A 220 19.09 4.72 -9.63
C TRP A 220 18.57 3.34 -10.07
N GLY A 221 18.75 2.98 -11.35
CA GLY A 221 18.39 1.68 -11.90
C GLY A 221 16.88 1.40 -11.98
N VAL A 222 16.08 2.48 -12.01
CA VAL A 222 14.63 2.42 -12.19
C VAL A 222 14.17 2.95 -13.54
N PHE A 223 14.94 3.78 -14.23
CA PHE A 223 14.47 4.44 -15.44
C PHE A 223 14.66 3.55 -16.67
N GLY A 224 13.64 3.44 -17.50
CA GLY A 224 13.66 2.64 -18.72
C GLY A 224 12.41 2.84 -19.56
N GLU A 225 12.44 2.38 -20.81
CA GLU A 225 11.40 2.70 -21.81
C GLU A 225 10.18 1.77 -21.76
N GLU A 226 10.33 0.55 -21.22
CA GLU A 226 9.25 -0.44 -21.16
C GLU A 226 8.15 -0.03 -20.17
N GLY A 227 8.52 0.62 -19.06
CA GLY A 227 7.58 1.05 -18.04
C GLY A 227 6.93 -0.11 -17.27
N ILE A 228 5.82 0.20 -16.60
CA ILE A 228 5.03 -0.76 -15.81
C ILE A 228 3.84 -1.25 -16.62
N ARG A 229 3.72 -2.57 -16.77
CA ARG A 229 2.57 -3.23 -17.42
C ARG A 229 1.41 -3.38 -16.42
N ILE A 230 0.42 -2.50 -16.52
CA ILE A 230 -0.71 -2.46 -15.59
C ILE A 230 -1.60 -3.70 -15.70
N GLU A 231 -1.63 -4.34 -16.86
CA GLU A 231 -2.39 -5.57 -17.13
C GLU A 231 -1.88 -6.74 -16.29
N GLU A 232 -0.58 -6.79 -16.01
CA GLU A 232 0.02 -7.80 -15.14
C GLU A 232 -0.38 -7.59 -13.67
N ILE A 233 -0.40 -6.34 -13.22
CA ILE A 233 -0.81 -5.96 -11.85
C ILE A 233 -2.30 -6.23 -11.63
N MET A 234 -3.11 -6.00 -12.65
CA MET A 234 -4.55 -6.18 -12.61
C MET A 234 -5.02 -7.61 -12.90
N LYS A 235 -4.13 -8.60 -12.82
CA LYS A 235 -4.53 -10.01 -12.87
C LYS A 235 -5.36 -10.38 -11.63
N PRO A 236 -6.54 -10.99 -11.80
CA PRO A 236 -7.38 -11.36 -10.67
C PRO A 236 -6.76 -12.35 -9.69
N GLY A 237 -7.04 -12.14 -8.41
CA GLY A 237 -6.60 -13.00 -7.30
C GLY A 237 -5.11 -12.99 -7.03
N MET A 238 -4.37 -12.01 -7.58
CA MET A 238 -2.93 -11.87 -7.38
C MET A 238 -2.61 -10.88 -6.25
N ILE A 239 -1.45 -11.06 -5.63
CA ILE A 239 -0.80 -10.13 -4.72
C ILE A 239 0.47 -9.65 -5.43
N ASN A 240 0.53 -8.37 -5.77
CA ASN A 240 1.63 -7.77 -6.50
C ASN A 240 2.50 -6.97 -5.53
N VAL A 241 3.64 -7.52 -5.15
CA VAL A 241 4.59 -6.93 -4.20
C VAL A 241 5.65 -6.15 -4.96
N PHE A 242 5.63 -4.83 -4.79
CA PHE A 242 6.65 -3.90 -5.26
C PHE A 242 7.67 -3.70 -4.15
N ASP A 243 8.78 -4.43 -4.20
CA ASP A 243 9.88 -4.27 -3.26
C ASP A 243 10.71 -3.05 -3.64
N VAL A 244 10.60 -2.01 -2.81
CA VAL A 244 11.32 -0.74 -2.94
C VAL A 244 12.37 -0.56 -1.84
N SER A 245 12.63 -1.61 -1.05
CA SER A 245 13.52 -1.57 0.12
C SER A 245 14.96 -1.18 -0.23
N ARG A 246 15.44 -1.62 -1.38
CA ARG A 246 16.80 -1.35 -1.89
C ARG A 246 16.92 -0.09 -2.73
N LEU A 247 15.81 0.59 -3.04
CA LEU A 247 15.87 1.92 -3.65
C LEU A 247 16.36 2.90 -2.59
N ARG A 248 17.47 3.60 -2.86
CA ARG A 248 17.98 4.61 -1.93
C ARG A 248 16.98 5.77 -1.85
N ALA A 249 16.46 6.02 -0.65
CA ALA A 249 15.96 7.35 -0.31
C ALA A 249 17.17 8.13 0.21
N THR A 250 17.60 9.14 -0.54
CA THR A 250 18.54 10.13 0.02
C THR A 250 17.70 11.28 0.56
N GLU A 251 18.21 12.05 1.52
CA GLU A 251 17.51 13.25 2.03
C GLU A 251 17.15 14.23 0.90
N ALA A 252 17.86 14.19 -0.22
CA ALA A 252 17.65 15.06 -1.37
C ALA A 252 16.53 14.59 -2.31
N TRP A 253 16.36 13.28 -2.54
CA TRP A 253 15.54 12.75 -3.64
C TRP A 253 14.80 11.47 -3.29
N SER A 254 13.58 11.30 -3.82
CA SER A 254 12.75 10.12 -3.55
C SER A 254 12.22 9.44 -4.81
N VAL A 255 13.04 8.56 -5.38
CA VAL A 255 12.69 7.66 -6.50
C VAL A 255 11.48 6.79 -6.20
N ARG A 256 11.38 6.33 -4.94
CA ARG A 256 10.28 5.49 -4.48
C ARG A 256 8.94 6.22 -4.67
N ASN A 257 8.91 7.53 -4.45
CA ASN A 257 7.71 8.34 -4.66
C ASN A 257 7.28 8.41 -6.13
N LEU A 258 8.23 8.44 -7.09
CA LEU A 258 7.90 8.36 -8.52
C LEU A 258 7.21 7.04 -8.87
N LEU A 259 7.73 5.92 -8.38
CA LEU A 259 7.16 4.60 -8.59
C LEU A 259 5.74 4.51 -8.01
N VAL A 260 5.57 4.91 -6.75
CA VAL A 260 4.27 4.89 -6.07
C VAL A 260 3.27 5.81 -6.78
N ALA A 261 3.70 7.00 -7.18
CA ALA A 261 2.86 7.93 -7.93
C ALA A 261 2.39 7.35 -9.26
N LEU A 262 3.28 6.65 -9.98
CA LEU A 262 2.95 6.00 -11.25
C LEU A 262 1.96 4.86 -11.06
N ILE A 263 2.19 3.97 -10.09
CA ILE A 263 1.29 2.85 -9.78
C ILE A 263 -0.09 3.38 -9.38
N ALA A 264 -0.15 4.36 -8.49
CA ALA A 264 -1.38 4.98 -8.04
C ALA A 264 -2.19 5.57 -9.21
N ARG A 265 -1.54 6.35 -10.09
CA ARG A 265 -2.17 6.92 -11.30
C ARG A 265 -2.71 5.84 -12.22
N LYS A 266 -1.88 4.86 -12.60
CA LYS A 266 -2.28 3.79 -13.55
C LYS A 266 -3.42 2.94 -12.99
N VAL A 267 -3.37 2.57 -11.70
CA VAL A 267 -4.47 1.83 -11.05
C VAL A 267 -5.76 2.65 -11.04
N TYR A 268 -5.68 3.93 -10.68
CA TYR A 268 -6.84 4.82 -10.66
C TYR A 268 -7.49 4.95 -12.03
N GLU A 269 -6.72 5.29 -13.06
CA GLU A 269 -7.18 5.46 -14.44
C GLU A 269 -7.86 4.19 -14.97
N GLN A 270 -7.23 3.03 -14.79
CA GLN A 270 -7.78 1.75 -15.25
C GLN A 270 -9.10 1.42 -14.54
N ARG A 271 -9.19 1.65 -13.23
CA ARG A 271 -10.40 1.35 -12.46
C ARG A 271 -11.54 2.33 -12.73
N VAL A 272 -11.26 3.60 -12.99
CA VAL A 272 -12.28 4.57 -13.44
C VAL A 272 -12.89 4.11 -14.77
N MET A 273 -12.06 3.71 -15.73
CA MET A 273 -12.56 3.22 -17.02
C MET A 273 -13.33 1.90 -16.88
N ALA A 274 -12.79 0.95 -16.10
CA ALA A 274 -13.47 -0.32 -15.85
C ALA A 274 -14.82 -0.12 -15.14
N ARG A 275 -14.91 0.81 -14.19
CA ARG A 275 -16.17 1.11 -13.49
C ARG A 275 -17.23 1.67 -14.44
N LYS A 276 -16.86 2.55 -15.37
CA LYS A 276 -17.77 3.03 -16.42
C LYS A 276 -18.27 1.90 -17.32
N GLN A 277 -17.40 0.97 -17.70
CA GLN A 277 -17.79 -0.22 -18.47
C GLN A 277 -18.74 -1.14 -17.68
N GLU A 278 -18.49 -1.34 -16.38
CA GLU A 278 -19.38 -2.09 -15.49
C GLU A 278 -20.79 -1.46 -15.42
N GLU A 279 -20.88 -0.13 -15.34
CA GLU A 279 -22.18 0.57 -15.32
C GLU A 279 -22.89 0.53 -16.68
N LEU A 280 -22.18 0.71 -17.79
CA LEU A 280 -22.77 0.54 -19.13
C LEU A 280 -23.32 -0.87 -19.34
N ALA A 281 -22.60 -1.88 -18.87
CA ALA A 281 -23.07 -3.27 -18.93
C ALA A 281 -24.30 -3.50 -18.05
N ARG A 282 -24.35 -2.87 -16.87
CA ARG A 282 -25.52 -2.91 -15.98
C ARG A 282 -26.75 -2.23 -16.60
N MET A 283 -26.53 -1.19 -17.40
CA MET A 283 -27.59 -0.51 -18.17
C MET A 283 -28.02 -1.28 -19.42
N GLY A 284 -27.29 -2.35 -19.80
CA GLY A 284 -27.57 -3.14 -21.00
C GLY A 284 -27.01 -2.56 -22.30
N GLU A 285 -26.18 -1.52 -22.23
CA GLU A 285 -25.61 -0.83 -23.40
C GLU A 285 -24.46 -1.62 -24.05
N ILE A 286 -23.73 -2.40 -23.25
CA ILE A 286 -22.61 -3.23 -23.70
C ILE A 286 -22.62 -4.61 -23.03
N GLU A 287 -21.98 -5.59 -23.65
CA GLU A 287 -21.65 -6.86 -23.00
C GLU A 287 -20.25 -6.77 -22.37
N LEU A 288 -20.15 -7.00 -21.06
CA LEU A 288 -18.87 -7.00 -20.36
C LEU A 288 -18.17 -8.35 -20.54
N LYS A 289 -17.16 -8.40 -21.42
CA LYS A 289 -16.38 -9.62 -21.68
C LYS A 289 -15.60 -10.11 -20.46
N GLU A 290 -14.94 -9.19 -19.77
CA GLU A 290 -14.14 -9.49 -18.58
C GLU A 290 -14.26 -8.33 -17.59
N ARG A 291 -14.53 -8.64 -16.32
CA ARG A 291 -14.50 -7.64 -15.25
C ARG A 291 -13.08 -7.48 -14.74
N LYS A 292 -12.57 -6.26 -14.78
CA LYS A 292 -11.30 -5.93 -14.12
C LYS A 292 -11.45 -5.98 -12.60
N PRO A 293 -10.50 -6.58 -11.85
CA PRO A 293 -10.63 -6.71 -10.41
C PRO A 293 -10.57 -5.35 -9.72
N MET A 294 -11.27 -5.21 -8.59
CA MET A 294 -11.06 -4.13 -7.63
C MET A 294 -9.69 -4.30 -6.97
N VAL A 295 -9.07 -3.19 -6.58
CA VAL A 295 -7.66 -3.18 -6.16
C VAL A 295 -7.54 -2.81 -4.69
N TRP A 296 -6.78 -3.60 -3.93
CA TRP A 296 -6.40 -3.29 -2.55
C TRP A 296 -4.94 -2.87 -2.51
N ILE A 297 -4.68 -1.59 -2.24
CA ILE A 297 -3.32 -1.03 -2.20
C ILE A 297 -2.85 -1.00 -0.75
N PHE A 298 -1.90 -1.85 -0.41
CA PHE A 298 -1.18 -1.85 0.86
C PHE A 298 0.08 -1.01 0.73
N MET A 299 0.29 -0.08 1.66
CA MET A 299 1.44 0.81 1.62
C MET A 299 2.18 0.76 2.94
N ASP A 300 3.31 0.06 2.97
CA ASP A 300 4.16 0.00 4.15
C ASP A 300 4.87 1.34 4.39
N GLU A 301 5.02 1.70 5.66
CA GLU A 301 5.53 3.00 6.11
C GLU A 301 5.00 4.20 5.30
N ALA A 302 3.66 4.30 5.19
CA ALA A 302 2.95 5.26 4.34
C ALA A 302 3.37 6.73 4.55
N HIS A 303 3.86 7.10 5.74
CA HIS A 303 4.38 8.44 6.04
C HIS A 303 5.60 8.82 5.17
N GLN A 304 6.32 7.87 4.57
CA GLN A 304 7.41 8.14 3.61
C GLN A 304 6.90 8.63 2.24
N PHE A 305 5.65 8.33 1.92
CA PHE A 305 5.04 8.62 0.62
C PHE A 305 4.05 9.77 0.71
N ILE A 306 3.28 9.84 1.80
CA ILE A 306 2.28 10.87 2.04
C ILE A 306 2.45 11.47 3.45
N PRO A 307 3.55 12.21 3.68
CA PRO A 307 3.84 12.82 4.97
C PRO A 307 2.84 13.94 5.31
N SER A 308 2.72 14.25 6.60
CA SER A 308 1.83 15.31 7.11
C SER A 308 2.31 16.73 6.86
N ASP A 309 3.63 16.92 6.70
CA ASP A 309 4.30 18.21 6.70
C ASP A 309 4.99 18.57 5.38
N ALA A 310 4.89 17.72 4.37
CA ALA A 310 5.50 17.94 3.06
C ALA A 310 4.66 17.35 1.91
N MET A 311 4.86 17.90 0.73
CA MET A 311 4.34 17.33 -0.51
C MET A 311 5.42 16.46 -1.16
N THR A 312 5.03 15.28 -1.64
CA THR A 312 5.86 14.42 -2.48
C THR A 312 5.19 14.25 -3.84
N VAL A 313 5.90 13.62 -4.77
CA VAL A 313 5.35 13.22 -6.08
C VAL A 313 4.13 12.30 -5.95
N SER A 314 4.03 11.52 -4.87
CA SER A 314 2.95 10.57 -4.68
C SER A 314 1.76 11.13 -3.88
N THR A 315 1.90 12.29 -3.23
CA THR A 315 0.84 12.88 -2.39
C THR A 315 -0.48 13.03 -3.16
N ASN A 316 -0.48 13.74 -4.29
CA ASN A 316 -1.72 13.99 -5.05
C ASN A 316 -2.35 12.70 -5.64
N PRO A 317 -1.58 11.78 -6.24
CA PRO A 317 -2.10 10.47 -6.65
C PRO A 317 -2.73 9.67 -5.50
N ILE A 318 -2.09 9.62 -4.32
CA ILE A 318 -2.63 8.90 -3.16
C ILE A 318 -3.89 9.59 -2.64
N LEU A 319 -3.91 10.92 -2.52
CA LEU A 319 -5.10 11.66 -2.08
C LEU A 319 -6.28 11.47 -3.04
N THR A 320 -6.02 11.35 -4.34
CA THR A 320 -7.05 10.99 -5.32
C THR A 320 -7.65 9.62 -5.01
N ILE A 321 -6.82 8.60 -4.76
CA ILE A 321 -7.30 7.26 -4.38
C ILE A 321 -8.08 7.31 -3.06
N VAL A 322 -7.59 8.03 -2.05
CA VAL A 322 -8.27 8.10 -0.76
C VAL A 322 -9.64 8.77 -0.88
N LYS A 323 -9.72 9.90 -1.59
CA LYS A 323 -10.96 10.69 -1.69
C LYS A 323 -11.97 10.11 -2.69
N GLN A 324 -11.49 9.49 -3.76
CA GLN A 324 -12.32 9.09 -4.90
C GLN A 324 -12.28 7.59 -5.19
N GLY A 325 -11.38 6.82 -4.58
CA GLY A 325 -11.14 5.40 -4.89
C GLY A 325 -12.30 4.47 -4.58
N ARG A 326 -13.23 4.88 -3.72
CA ARG A 326 -14.43 4.09 -3.40
C ARG A 326 -15.31 3.82 -4.62
N GLU A 327 -15.57 4.82 -5.45
CA GLU A 327 -16.41 4.68 -6.65
C GLU A 327 -15.79 3.72 -7.70
N PRO A 328 -14.51 3.85 -8.09
CA PRO A 328 -13.87 2.97 -9.04
C PRO A 328 -13.47 1.61 -8.44
N GLY A 329 -13.61 1.38 -7.14
CA GLY A 329 -13.32 0.08 -6.54
C GLY A 329 -11.86 -0.10 -6.12
N ILE A 330 -11.28 0.88 -5.43
CA ILE A 330 -9.90 0.89 -4.96
C ILE A 330 -9.90 1.10 -3.45
N SER A 331 -9.39 0.12 -2.72
CA SER A 331 -9.11 0.23 -1.28
C SER A 331 -7.69 0.73 -1.05
N PHE A 332 -7.49 1.51 0.00
CA PHE A 332 -6.17 1.99 0.43
C PHE A 332 -5.90 1.61 1.89
N ILE A 333 -4.80 0.91 2.11
CA ILE A 333 -4.43 0.34 3.40
C ILE A 333 -3.05 0.88 3.77
N PRO A 334 -2.96 2.08 4.36
CA PRO A 334 -1.70 2.61 4.84
C PRO A 334 -1.27 1.89 6.13
N LEU A 335 -0.02 1.43 6.16
CA LEU A 335 0.63 0.94 7.37
C LEU A 335 1.64 1.97 7.85
N THR A 336 1.65 2.28 9.15
CA THR A 336 2.66 3.21 9.70
C THR A 336 2.86 2.99 11.20
N GLN A 337 4.08 3.25 11.67
CA GLN A 337 4.36 3.35 13.10
C GLN A 337 3.94 4.70 13.71
N MET A 338 3.87 5.73 12.87
CA MET A 338 3.65 7.12 13.23
C MET A 338 2.41 7.63 12.48
N PRO A 339 1.19 7.28 12.91
CA PRO A 339 -0.03 7.81 12.29
C PRO A 339 -0.08 9.35 12.29
N ASN A 340 0.53 10.04 13.26
CA ASN A 340 0.58 11.51 13.27
C ASN A 340 1.43 12.12 12.15
N LYS A 341 2.31 11.33 11.51
CA LYS A 341 3.16 11.75 10.38
C LYS A 341 2.55 11.45 9.01
N VAL A 342 1.35 10.89 8.96
CA VAL A 342 0.61 10.68 7.71
C VAL A 342 -0.31 11.88 7.45
N HIS A 343 -0.45 12.26 6.18
CA HIS A 343 -1.31 13.38 5.78
C HIS A 343 -2.72 13.29 6.38
N GLN A 344 -3.22 14.41 6.90
CA GLN A 344 -4.48 14.48 7.65
C GLN A 344 -5.68 13.99 6.82
N ASP A 345 -5.74 14.34 5.54
CA ASP A 345 -6.80 13.84 4.65
C ASP A 345 -6.84 12.31 4.57
N VAL A 346 -5.71 11.60 4.66
CA VAL A 346 -5.70 10.13 4.70
C VAL A 346 -6.37 9.64 5.99
N ILE A 347 -5.94 10.19 7.13
CA ILE A 347 -6.47 9.85 8.45
C ILE A 347 -7.98 10.11 8.51
N SER A 348 -8.43 11.30 8.08
CA SER A 348 -9.84 11.71 8.14
C SER A 348 -10.78 10.93 7.22
N GLN A 349 -10.24 10.21 6.23
CA GLN A 349 -11.02 9.42 5.27
C GLN A 349 -10.98 7.91 5.60
N CYS A 350 -10.25 7.50 6.64
CA CYS A 350 -10.26 6.12 7.11
C CYS A 350 -11.65 5.76 7.64
N ASP A 351 -12.27 4.74 7.06
CA ASP A 351 -13.50 4.14 7.61
C ASP A 351 -13.20 3.07 8.67
N MET A 352 -11.94 2.65 8.77
CA MET A 352 -11.50 1.67 9.75
C MET A 352 -10.06 1.91 10.19
N VAL A 353 -9.78 1.62 11.47
CA VAL A 353 -8.43 1.62 12.02
C VAL A 353 -8.17 0.29 12.71
N ILE A 354 -7.09 -0.39 12.33
CA ILE A 354 -6.54 -1.53 13.06
C ILE A 354 -5.30 -1.05 13.81
N SER A 355 -5.48 -0.69 15.07
CA SER A 355 -4.38 -0.18 15.90
C SER A 355 -3.84 -1.25 16.83
N HIS A 356 -2.63 -1.70 16.54
CA HIS A 356 -1.80 -2.40 17.52
C HIS A 356 -1.30 -1.40 18.55
N ARG A 357 -0.71 -1.89 19.64
CA ARG A 357 -0.27 -1.00 20.74
C ARG A 357 0.62 0.15 20.26
N LEU A 358 0.16 1.38 20.53
CA LEU A 358 0.90 2.63 20.41
C LEU A 358 1.22 3.15 21.81
N THR A 359 2.31 3.90 21.93
CA THR A 359 2.75 4.49 23.22
C THR A 359 2.86 6.01 23.17
N SER A 360 2.81 6.60 21.98
CA SER A 360 2.96 8.03 21.75
C SER A 360 1.60 8.72 21.84
N LYS A 361 1.54 9.81 22.61
CA LYS A 361 0.32 10.60 22.77
C LYS A 361 -0.15 11.21 21.45
N ASP A 362 0.78 11.74 20.66
CA ASP A 362 0.46 12.36 19.37
C ASP A 362 -0.09 11.33 18.38
N ASP A 363 0.43 10.09 18.42
CA ASP A 363 -0.06 9.00 17.59
C ASP A 363 -1.45 8.54 18.01
N LEU A 364 -1.71 8.45 19.32
CA LEU A 364 -3.06 8.17 19.83
C LEU A 364 -4.04 9.28 19.45
N GLN A 365 -3.63 10.54 19.52
CA GLN A 365 -4.44 11.68 19.09
C GLN A 365 -4.75 11.65 17.59
N ALA A 366 -3.80 11.21 16.76
CA ALA A 366 -4.07 11.01 15.33
C ALA A 366 -5.18 9.96 15.10
N LEU A 367 -5.25 8.91 15.93
CA LEU A 367 -6.36 7.94 15.84
C LEU A 367 -7.69 8.52 16.29
N HIS A 368 -7.69 9.42 17.28
CA HIS A 368 -8.90 10.14 17.68
C HIS A 368 -9.47 10.99 16.55
N ALA A 369 -8.64 11.53 15.65
CA ALA A 369 -9.11 12.31 14.51
C ALA A 369 -9.89 11.48 13.47
N VAL A 370 -9.74 10.14 13.48
CA VAL A 370 -10.56 9.24 12.65
C VAL A 370 -11.94 9.04 13.27
N MET A 371 -12.02 9.03 14.60
CA MET A 371 -13.29 8.82 15.29
C MET A 371 -14.13 10.09 15.23
N GLN A 372 -15.38 9.97 14.77
CA GLN A 372 -16.33 11.05 14.96
C GLN A 372 -16.64 11.20 16.46
N THR A 373 -17.28 12.31 16.85
CA THR A 373 -17.49 12.76 18.23
C THR A 373 -18.15 11.77 19.21
N TYR A 374 -18.65 10.62 18.76
CA TYR A 374 -19.41 9.65 19.56
C TYR A 374 -18.56 8.69 20.41
N LEU A 375 -17.24 8.54 20.14
CA LEU A 375 -16.33 7.65 20.89
C LEU A 375 -15.32 8.39 21.78
N ALA A 376 -15.61 9.65 22.15
CA ALA A 376 -14.65 10.62 22.69
C ALA A 376 -13.87 10.22 23.97
N GLU A 377 -14.21 9.13 24.65
CA GLU A 377 -13.57 8.75 25.92
C GLU A 377 -12.67 7.51 25.78
N ASP A 378 -11.37 7.77 25.59
CA ASP A 378 -10.21 6.91 25.86
C ASP A 378 -9.95 5.66 24.98
N ILE A 379 -9.57 5.87 23.71
CA ILE A 379 -8.82 4.86 22.90
C ILE A 379 -7.63 4.31 23.69
N GLY A 380 -6.95 5.19 24.45
CA GLY A 380 -5.83 4.82 25.32
C GLY A 380 -6.17 3.71 26.29
N LYS A 381 -7.34 3.79 26.97
CA LYS A 381 -7.78 2.74 27.92
C LYS A 381 -7.99 1.40 27.21
N TYR A 382 -8.58 1.40 26.02
CA TYR A 382 -8.75 0.16 25.25
C TYR A 382 -7.40 -0.45 24.84
N ILE A 383 -6.44 0.37 24.41
CA ILE A 383 -5.10 -0.10 24.04
C ILE A 383 -4.31 -0.60 25.26
N ASP A 384 -4.51 0.02 26.41
CA ASP A 384 -3.86 -0.35 27.67
C ASP A 384 -4.46 -1.64 28.27
N SER A 385 -5.76 -1.88 28.08
CA SER A 385 -6.44 -3.10 28.54
C SER A 385 -6.15 -4.34 27.67
N LEU A 386 -5.65 -4.15 26.45
CA LEU A 386 -5.22 -5.26 25.59
C LEU A 386 -4.19 -6.15 26.33
N PRO A 387 -4.27 -7.48 26.17
CA PRO A 387 -3.24 -8.37 26.69
C PRO A 387 -1.86 -8.06 26.07
N ARG A 388 -0.80 -8.64 26.64
CA ARG A 388 0.58 -8.45 26.16
C ARG A 388 0.95 -9.43 25.03
N TRP A 389 -0.02 -10.11 24.43
CA TRP A 389 0.20 -11.05 23.34
C TRP A 389 0.60 -10.31 22.05
N LEU A 390 1.42 -10.93 21.22
CA LEU A 390 1.77 -10.38 19.91
C LEU A 390 0.57 -10.49 18.96
N GLY A 391 0.32 -9.44 18.17
CA GLY A 391 -0.81 -9.40 17.24
C GLY A 391 -2.15 -9.01 17.88
N THR A 392 -2.16 -8.52 19.12
CA THR A 392 -3.34 -7.89 19.71
C THR A 392 -3.52 -6.48 19.15
N ALA A 393 -4.73 -6.15 18.74
CA ALA A 393 -5.08 -4.83 18.25
C ALA A 393 -6.50 -4.44 18.69
N ILE A 394 -6.79 -3.15 18.56
CA ILE A 394 -8.16 -2.66 18.48
C ILE A 394 -8.54 -2.45 17.02
N ILE A 395 -9.80 -2.68 16.69
CA ILE A 395 -10.43 -2.34 15.42
C ILE A 395 -11.46 -1.26 15.73
N LEU A 396 -11.21 -0.05 15.23
CA LEU A 396 -12.19 1.02 15.17
C LEU A 396 -12.91 0.88 13.84
N ASP A 397 -14.22 0.68 13.85
CA ASP A 397 -15.04 0.55 12.64
C ASP A 397 -16.11 1.64 12.62
N ASP A 398 -15.94 2.63 11.74
CA ASP A 398 -16.86 3.76 11.61
C ASP A 398 -18.21 3.33 11.05
N ASN A 399 -18.27 2.28 10.23
CA ASN A 399 -19.55 1.80 9.67
C ASN A 399 -20.47 1.21 10.73
N SER A 400 -19.91 0.61 11.79
CA SER A 400 -20.68 0.06 12.91
C SER A 400 -20.61 0.90 14.18
N GLU A 401 -19.87 2.01 14.15
CA GLU A 401 -19.63 2.94 15.28
C GLU A 401 -19.13 2.20 16.53
N ARG A 402 -18.25 1.20 16.36
CA ARG A 402 -17.83 0.28 17.42
C ARG A 402 -16.33 0.06 17.46
N ILE A 403 -15.85 -0.28 18.65
CA ILE A 403 -14.49 -0.72 18.93
C ILE A 403 -14.52 -2.21 19.26
N TYR A 404 -13.68 -2.98 18.58
CA TYR A 404 -13.46 -4.39 18.87
C TYR A 404 -12.00 -4.63 19.25
N THR A 405 -11.76 -5.41 20.29
CA THR A 405 -10.43 -5.95 20.59
C THR A 405 -10.25 -7.26 19.82
N VAL A 406 -9.11 -7.44 19.16
CA VAL A 406 -8.84 -8.59 18.30
C VAL A 406 -7.47 -9.18 18.62
N GLN A 407 -7.41 -10.51 18.68
CA GLN A 407 -6.17 -11.24 18.48
C GLN A 407 -6.13 -11.64 17.01
N VAL A 408 -5.20 -11.06 16.26
CA VAL A 408 -4.99 -11.42 14.86
C VAL A 408 -4.51 -12.88 14.80
N ARG A 409 -5.11 -13.66 13.90
CA ARG A 409 -4.76 -15.07 13.71
C ARG A 409 -3.31 -15.21 13.23
N PRO A 410 -2.63 -16.34 13.47
CA PRO A 410 -1.35 -16.58 12.85
C PRO A 410 -1.46 -16.58 11.31
N ARG A 411 -0.43 -16.06 10.63
CA ARG A 411 -0.30 -16.08 9.17
C ARG A 411 -0.13 -17.50 8.67
N LEU A 412 -0.79 -17.83 7.57
CA LEU A 412 -0.61 -19.12 6.89
C LEU A 412 0.73 -19.17 6.16
N SER A 413 1.15 -18.02 5.62
CA SER A 413 2.37 -17.84 4.85
C SER A 413 3.49 -17.23 5.70
N TRP A 414 4.74 -17.42 5.27
CA TRP A 414 5.92 -17.02 6.02
C TRP A 414 5.99 -15.50 6.25
N HIS A 415 6.47 -15.10 7.42
CA HIS A 415 6.68 -13.70 7.80
C HIS A 415 8.17 -13.37 7.98
N ALA A 416 8.80 -12.74 6.99
CA ALA A 416 10.20 -12.32 7.06
C ALA A 416 10.45 -11.02 7.86
N GLY A 417 9.48 -10.57 8.66
CA GLY A 417 9.57 -9.30 9.40
C GLY A 417 10.11 -9.41 10.84
N GLU A 418 10.48 -10.61 11.28
CA GLU A 418 11.04 -10.83 12.62
C GLU A 418 12.44 -10.22 12.76
N ALA A 419 12.81 -9.84 13.98
CA ALA A 419 14.12 -9.27 14.24
C ALA A 419 15.19 -10.36 14.09
N ALA A 420 16.31 -10.01 13.44
CA ALA A 420 17.47 -10.90 13.35
C ALA A 420 17.98 -11.24 14.76
N ILE A 421 18.26 -12.52 14.99
CA ILE A 421 18.88 -13.02 16.21
C ILE A 421 20.33 -13.43 15.90
N ALA A 422 21.23 -13.21 16.86
CA ALA A 422 22.66 -13.47 16.69
C ALA A 422 23.02 -14.98 16.79
N VAL A 423 22.07 -15.82 17.17
CA VAL A 423 22.26 -17.28 17.27
C VAL A 423 21.60 -17.92 16.05
N THR A 424 22.35 -18.77 15.35
CA THR A 424 21.81 -19.59 14.26
C THR A 424 20.84 -20.62 14.84
N VAL A 425 19.59 -20.60 14.38
CA VAL A 425 18.54 -21.58 14.74
C VAL A 425 18.60 -22.76 13.79
#